data_AF-A0A6G0HJP9-F1
#
_entry.id   AF-A0A6G0HJP9-F1
#
_cell.length_a   1.000
_cell.length_b   1.000
_cell.length_c   1.000
_cell.angle_alpha   90.00
_cell.angle_beta   90.00
_cell.angle_gamma   90.00
#
_symmetry.space_group_name_H-M   'P 1'
#
loop_
_entity.id
_entity.type
_entity.pdbx_description
1 polymer ?
#
loop_
_entity_poly.entity_id
_entity_poly.type
_entity_poly.pdbx_seq_one_letter_code
_entity_poly.pdbx_strand_id
1 'polypeptide(L)'
;MSSCRVTWWRAGIPPDPGDPVSENRFVHMYRDYHDVEDMKMESYAGRTTLDKDGLKHGNISLKITNVRLSDQGRYRCLIPELWSASVIKLVVVPNSVQTPTTETFHSRTLQTQDPENEMTVSVVVFCVTLILGGGVCGYFFKLKRERCKNLQDYDVAPNKPPPV
;
A
#
# COMPACT_ATOMS: atom_id res chain seq x y z
N MET A 1 -25.91 4.26 7.99
CA MET A 1 -25.18 4.02 6.73
C MET A 1 -23.71 3.93 7.06
N SER A 2 -23.02 2.88 6.61
CA SER A 2 -21.59 2.72 6.87
C SER A 2 -20.82 3.75 6.02
N SER A 3 -20.08 4.65 6.66
CA SER A 3 -19.18 5.59 5.97
C SER A 3 -18.07 4.80 5.27
N CYS A 4 -17.79 5.07 4.00
CA CYS A 4 -16.65 4.49 3.28
C CYS A 4 -15.55 5.54 3.19
N ARG A 5 -14.37 5.25 3.76
CA ARG A 5 -13.23 6.18 3.76
C ARG A 5 -11.99 5.51 3.20
N VAL A 6 -11.40 6.15 2.20
CA VAL A 6 -10.13 5.75 1.60
C VAL A 6 -9.22 6.96 1.55
N THR A 7 -8.03 6.84 2.13
CA THR A 7 -7.05 7.93 2.19
C THR A 7 -5.73 7.48 1.58
N TRP A 8 -5.13 8.35 0.77
CA TRP A 8 -3.81 8.16 0.16
C TRP A 8 -2.90 9.33 0.53
N TRP A 9 -1.67 9.03 0.97
CA TRP A 9 -0.65 10.06 1.27
C TRP A 9 0.77 9.56 1.00
N ARG A 10 1.74 10.46 1.03
CA ARG A 10 3.16 10.14 0.80
C ARG A 10 3.78 9.54 2.08
N ALA A 11 4.34 8.33 1.98
CA ALA A 11 4.78 7.54 3.14
C ALA A 11 6.20 7.88 3.65
N GLY A 12 6.63 9.13 3.54
CA GLY A 12 8.01 9.52 3.90
C GLY A 12 8.31 11.02 3.79
N ILE A 13 7.28 11.86 3.72
CA ILE A 13 7.44 13.31 3.85
C ILE A 13 7.10 13.62 5.30
N PRO A 14 8.10 13.89 6.17
CA PRO A 14 7.80 14.39 7.51
C PRO A 14 7.05 15.73 7.38
N PRO A 15 6.06 16.01 8.23
CA PRO A 15 5.44 17.33 8.26
C PRO A 15 6.53 18.38 8.54
N ASP A 16 6.54 19.47 7.77
CA ASP A 16 7.48 20.57 7.96
C ASP A 16 7.32 21.12 9.39
N PRO A 17 8.40 21.21 10.21
CA PRO A 17 8.31 21.74 11.57
C PRO A 17 7.89 23.22 11.63
N GLY A 18 7.98 23.97 10.52
CA GLY A 18 7.48 25.34 10.40
C GLY A 18 6.04 25.46 9.88
N ASP A 19 5.42 24.35 9.46
CA ASP A 19 4.04 24.32 8.96
C ASP A 19 3.14 23.70 10.04
N PRO A 20 2.35 24.51 10.78
CA PRO A 20 1.47 24.01 11.83
C PRO A 20 0.30 23.29 11.16
N VAL A 21 0.52 22.01 10.85
CA VAL A 21 -0.48 21.14 10.22
C VAL A 21 -0.96 21.73 8.89
N SER A 22 -0.14 21.61 7.84
CA SER A 22 -0.63 21.67 6.46
C SER A 22 -1.99 20.97 6.40
N GLU A 23 -3.06 21.68 6.04
CA GLU A 23 -4.38 21.04 5.90
C GLU A 23 -4.36 20.05 4.72
N ASN A 24 -3.42 20.24 3.79
CA ASN A 24 -3.31 19.54 2.52
C ASN A 24 -2.27 18.41 2.58
N ARG A 25 -2.58 17.33 3.33
CA ARG A 25 -1.66 16.19 3.54
C ARG A 25 -1.93 14.98 2.65
N PHE A 26 -3.06 14.96 1.95
CA PHE A 26 -3.46 13.80 1.17
C PHE A 26 -3.08 13.95 -0.30
N VAL A 27 -2.62 12.86 -0.89
CA VAL A 27 -2.55 12.71 -2.34
C VAL A 27 -3.98 12.59 -2.90
N HIS A 28 -4.84 11.86 -2.18
CA HIS A 28 -6.26 11.72 -2.50
C HIS A 28 -7.04 11.29 -1.25
N MET A 29 -8.26 11.80 -1.07
CA MET A 29 -9.18 11.37 -0.02
C MET A 29 -10.58 11.16 -0.59
N TYR A 30 -11.14 9.99 -0.31
CA TYR A 30 -12.51 9.65 -0.61
C TYR A 30 -13.25 9.37 0.69
N ARG A 31 -14.39 10.03 0.90
CA ARG A 31 -15.17 9.93 2.12
C ARG A 31 -16.64 10.11 1.80
N ASP A 32 -17.50 9.30 2.42
CA ASP A 32 -18.95 9.46 2.35
C ASP A 32 -19.47 9.52 0.90
N TYR A 33 -18.87 8.70 0.04
CA TYR A 33 -19.16 8.56 -1.39
C TYR A 33 -18.67 9.70 -2.31
N HIS A 34 -17.87 10.64 -1.79
CA HIS A 34 -17.36 11.78 -2.52
C HIS A 34 -15.84 11.94 -2.40
N ASP A 35 -15.23 12.54 -3.43
CA ASP A 35 -13.83 12.98 -3.39
C ASP A 35 -13.76 14.26 -2.54
N VAL A 36 -12.76 14.37 -1.66
CA VAL A 36 -12.55 15.55 -0.81
C VAL A 36 -11.31 16.30 -1.31
N GLU A 37 -11.53 17.50 -1.86
CA GLU A 37 -10.46 18.28 -2.50
C GLU A 37 -9.73 19.20 -1.51
N ASP A 38 -10.41 19.72 -0.48
CA ASP A 38 -9.85 20.74 0.44
C ASP A 38 -8.57 20.28 1.15
N MET A 39 -8.44 18.99 1.45
CA MET A 39 -7.28 18.42 2.17
C MET A 39 -6.22 17.80 1.24
N LYS A 40 -6.31 18.07 -0.05
CA LYS A 40 -5.45 17.47 -1.06
C LYS A 40 -4.25 18.34 -1.38
N MET A 41 -3.06 17.75 -1.36
CA MET A 41 -1.82 18.41 -1.76
C MET A 41 -1.94 19.05 -3.15
N GLU A 42 -1.57 20.33 -3.26
CA GLU A 42 -1.68 21.12 -4.50
C GLU A 42 -1.00 20.44 -5.69
N SER A 43 0.15 19.78 -5.48
CA SER A 43 0.88 19.06 -6.53
C SER A 43 0.09 17.91 -7.18
N TYR A 44 -0.99 17.45 -6.53
CA TYR A 44 -1.86 16.36 -6.95
C TYR A 44 -3.28 16.82 -7.33
N ALA A 45 -3.62 18.09 -7.11
CA ALA A 45 -4.90 18.68 -7.48
C ALA A 45 -5.20 18.46 -8.97
N GLY A 46 -6.42 18.04 -9.29
CA GLY A 46 -6.84 17.68 -10.66
C GLY A 46 -6.12 16.49 -11.32
N ARG A 47 -5.13 15.86 -10.66
CA ARG A 47 -4.31 14.78 -11.23
C ARG A 47 -4.67 13.39 -10.72
N THR A 48 -5.36 13.29 -9.59
CA THR A 48 -5.62 12.00 -8.93
C THR A 48 -7.09 11.63 -8.92
N THR A 49 -7.41 10.37 -9.17
CA THR A 49 -8.77 9.82 -9.04
C THR A 49 -8.76 8.39 -8.51
N LEU A 50 -9.88 7.96 -7.91
CA LEU A 50 -10.19 6.55 -7.66
C LEU A 50 -11.22 6.03 -8.66
N ASP A 51 -11.21 4.72 -8.88
CA ASP A 51 -12.25 4.02 -9.64
C ASP A 51 -13.49 3.81 -8.75
N LYS A 52 -14.51 4.66 -8.90
CA LYS A 52 -15.70 4.69 -8.04
C LYS A 52 -16.54 3.40 -8.14
N ASP A 53 -16.58 2.78 -9.31
CA ASP A 53 -17.26 1.49 -9.48
C ASP A 53 -16.37 0.34 -8.98
N GLY A 54 -15.06 0.45 -9.16
CA GLY A 54 -14.08 -0.43 -8.55
C GLY A 54 -14.15 -0.47 -7.03
N LEU A 55 -14.38 0.68 -6.36
CA LEU A 55 -14.48 0.76 -4.90
C LEU A 55 -15.56 -0.16 -4.32
N LYS A 56 -16.70 -0.30 -5.02
CA LYS A 56 -17.80 -1.22 -4.63
C LYS A 56 -17.36 -2.68 -4.60
N HIS A 57 -16.31 -3.02 -5.36
CA HIS A 57 -15.75 -4.35 -5.51
C HIS A 57 -14.38 -4.49 -4.82
N GLY A 58 -13.98 -3.52 -4.00
CA GLY A 58 -12.71 -3.54 -3.26
C GLY A 58 -11.49 -3.05 -4.04
N ASN A 59 -11.65 -2.54 -5.26
CA ASN A 59 -10.57 -1.90 -6.00
C ASN A 59 -10.38 -0.45 -5.52
N ILE A 60 -9.32 -0.25 -4.74
CA ILE A 60 -8.94 1.06 -4.18
C ILE A 60 -7.80 1.74 -4.96
N SER A 61 -7.52 1.28 -6.18
CA SER A 61 -6.36 1.74 -6.96
C SER A 61 -6.41 3.26 -7.19
N LEU A 62 -5.30 3.92 -6.88
CA LEU A 62 -5.11 5.34 -7.16
C LEU A 62 -4.57 5.54 -8.57
N LYS A 63 -5.28 6.33 -9.37
CA LYS A 63 -4.80 6.79 -10.67
C LYS A 63 -4.18 8.18 -10.51
N ILE A 64 -2.98 8.38 -11.06
CA ILE A 64 -2.32 9.70 -11.17
C ILE A 64 -2.14 10.01 -12.66
N THR A 65 -2.61 11.16 -13.12
CA THR A 65 -2.47 11.64 -14.50
C THR A 65 -1.34 12.66 -14.63
N ASN A 66 -0.80 12.78 -15.85
CA ASN A 66 0.33 13.67 -16.16
C ASN A 66 1.51 13.44 -15.19
N VAL A 67 1.95 12.18 -15.04
CA VAL A 67 2.96 11.76 -14.06
C VAL A 67 4.28 12.50 -14.28
N ARG A 68 4.89 12.97 -13.19
CA ARG A 68 6.14 13.73 -13.12
C ARG A 68 7.18 12.92 -12.37
N LEU A 69 8.47 13.18 -12.60
CA LEU A 69 9.56 12.56 -11.84
C LEU A 69 9.43 12.79 -10.32
N SER A 70 8.90 13.95 -9.91
CA SER A 70 8.64 14.29 -8.51
C SER A 70 7.56 13.42 -7.85
N ASP A 71 6.72 12.74 -8.64
CA ASP A 71 5.74 11.79 -8.11
C ASP A 71 6.39 10.45 -7.72
N GLN A 72 7.62 10.17 -8.14
CA GLN A 72 8.34 8.98 -7.68
C GLN A 72 8.39 8.95 -6.14
N GLY A 73 8.12 7.80 -5.54
CA GLY A 73 8.19 7.66 -4.09
C GLY A 73 7.23 6.62 -3.52
N ARG A 74 7.11 6.61 -2.20
CA ARG A 74 6.22 5.69 -1.48
C ARG A 74 4.90 6.37 -1.17
N TYR A 75 3.82 5.64 -1.38
CA TYR A 75 2.45 6.04 -1.12
C TYR A 75 1.85 5.08 -0.12
N ARG A 76 1.14 5.59 0.87
CA ARG A 76 0.40 4.81 1.84
C ARG A 76 -1.09 4.98 1.59
N CYS A 77 -1.82 3.87 1.61
CA CYS A 77 -3.27 3.88 1.67
C CYS A 77 -3.75 3.40 3.04
N LEU A 78 -4.91 3.90 3.47
CA LEU A 78 -5.61 3.45 4.68
C LEU A 78 -7.11 3.40 4.43
N ILE A 79 -7.70 2.30 4.88
CA ILE A 79 -9.13 2.05 4.98
C ILE A 79 -9.45 1.83 6.46
N PRO A 80 -9.87 2.86 7.19
CA PRO A 80 -10.13 2.77 8.63
C PRO A 80 -11.17 1.70 8.98
N GLU A 81 -12.20 1.56 8.16
CA GLU A 81 -13.30 0.62 8.37
C GLU A 81 -12.84 -0.84 8.33
N LEU A 82 -11.75 -1.12 7.62
CA LEU A 82 -11.14 -2.45 7.52
C LEU A 82 -9.90 -2.61 8.40
N TRP A 83 -9.51 -1.56 9.12
CA TRP A 83 -8.23 -1.48 9.84
C TRP A 83 -7.05 -1.91 8.95
N SER A 84 -7.10 -1.52 7.68
CA SER A 84 -6.18 -2.00 6.65
C SER A 84 -5.38 -0.86 6.08
N ALA A 85 -4.06 -1.03 6.00
CA ALA A 85 -3.15 -0.09 5.38
C ALA A 85 -2.12 -0.82 4.53
N SER A 86 -1.74 -0.23 3.40
CA SER A 86 -0.69 -0.75 2.53
C SER A 86 0.22 0.38 2.08
N VAL A 87 1.46 0.03 1.73
CA VAL A 87 2.44 0.98 1.20
C VAL A 87 2.92 0.49 -0.17
N ILE A 88 2.76 1.33 -1.17
CA ILE A 88 3.11 1.06 -2.58
C ILE A 88 4.26 2.00 -2.96
N LYS A 89 5.23 1.53 -3.74
CA LYS A 89 6.31 2.37 -4.30
C LYS A 89 6.03 2.64 -5.78
N LEU A 90 5.87 3.91 -6.15
CA LEU A 90 5.82 4.37 -7.53
C LEU A 90 7.24 4.67 -8.01
N VAL A 91 7.62 4.08 -9.14
CA VAL A 91 8.87 4.36 -9.86
C VAL A 91 8.50 5.04 -11.16
N VAL A 92 9.13 6.18 -11.45
CA VAL A 92 8.87 6.94 -12.69
C VAL A 92 10.14 6.90 -13.53
N VAL A 93 10.05 6.27 -14.71
CA VAL A 93 11.16 6.19 -15.65
C VAL A 93 10.97 7.29 -16.70
N PRO A 94 11.96 8.18 -16.91
CA PRO A 94 11.89 9.16 -17.97
C PRO A 94 11.88 8.46 -19.33
N ASN A 95 11.07 8.96 -20.26
CA ASN A 95 11.14 8.52 -21.65
C ASN A 95 12.43 9.06 -22.26
N SER A 96 13.53 8.32 -22.11
CA SER A 96 14.73 8.53 -22.92
C SER A 96 14.37 8.22 -24.36
N VAL A 97 14.36 9.23 -25.23
CA VAL A 97 14.46 9.00 -26.67
C VAL A 97 15.73 8.17 -26.88
N GLN A 98 15.58 6.92 -27.30
CA GLN A 98 16.70 6.01 -27.51
C GLN A 98 17.59 6.60 -28.60
N THR A 99 18.76 7.12 -28.23
CA THR A 99 19.87 7.19 -29.19
C THR A 99 20.49 5.78 -29.17
N PRO A 100 20.60 5.07 -30.30
CA PRO A 100 21.06 3.70 -30.28
C PRO A 100 22.54 3.67 -29.86
N THR A 101 22.80 3.20 -28.65
CA THR A 101 24.16 2.87 -28.21
C THR A 101 24.26 1.35 -28.25
N THR A 102 24.97 0.86 -29.26
CA THR A 102 25.34 -0.54 -29.45
C THR A 102 26.24 -0.98 -28.31
N GLU A 103 25.71 -1.78 -27.38
CA GLU A 103 26.52 -2.51 -26.40
C GLU A 103 26.13 -4.00 -26.51
N THR A 104 27.05 -4.76 -27.10
CA THR A 104 26.97 -6.21 -27.31
C THR A 104 27.30 -6.92 -25.99
N PHE A 105 26.29 -7.52 -25.34
CA PHE A 105 26.52 -8.49 -24.27
C PHE A 105 25.91 -9.84 -24.65
N HIS A 106 26.79 -10.75 -25.05
CA HIS A 106 26.48 -12.13 -25.39
C HIS A 106 25.85 -12.85 -24.18
N SER A 107 24.54 -13.11 -24.23
CA SER A 107 23.87 -13.97 -23.25
C SER A 107 24.04 -15.44 -23.63
N ARG A 108 24.62 -16.22 -22.72
CA ARG A 108 24.81 -17.66 -22.86
C ARG A 108 23.52 -18.37 -22.44
N THR A 109 22.89 -19.05 -23.39
CA THR A 109 21.66 -19.83 -23.25
C THR A 109 21.83 -21.01 -22.30
N LEU A 110 20.89 -21.20 -21.36
CA LEU A 110 20.61 -22.51 -20.78
C LEU A 110 19.09 -22.61 -20.55
N GLN A 111 18.42 -23.32 -21.47
CA GLN A 111 17.06 -23.77 -21.30
C GLN A 111 17.03 -25.12 -20.59
N THR A 112 15.87 -25.37 -19.96
CA THR A 112 15.17 -26.66 -19.79
C THR A 112 15.11 -27.14 -18.34
N GLN A 113 13.91 -27.14 -17.72
CA GLN A 113 12.97 -28.28 -17.69
C GLN A 113 11.77 -27.95 -16.78
N ASP A 114 10.55 -28.11 -17.28
CA ASP A 114 9.35 -28.37 -16.48
C ASP A 114 8.95 -29.82 -16.77
N PRO A 115 8.58 -30.61 -15.74
CA PRO A 115 7.40 -31.44 -15.89
C PRO A 115 6.45 -31.38 -14.68
N GLU A 116 5.24 -30.92 -14.95
CA GLU A 116 3.92 -31.40 -14.51
C GLU A 116 3.91 -32.52 -13.42
N ASN A 117 3.72 -32.16 -12.12
CA ASN A 117 2.91 -32.89 -11.10
C ASN A 117 3.10 -32.46 -9.62
N GLU A 118 2.87 -31.19 -9.25
CA GLU A 118 2.88 -30.78 -7.82
C GLU A 118 1.72 -29.89 -7.35
N MET A 119 0.55 -29.90 -8.00
CA MET A 119 -0.63 -29.16 -7.48
C MET A 119 -1.50 -30.01 -6.52
N THR A 120 -1.48 -31.34 -6.64
CA THR A 120 -2.35 -32.23 -5.84
C THR A 120 -1.82 -32.46 -4.42
N VAL A 121 -0.50 -32.45 -4.22
CA VAL A 121 0.14 -32.65 -2.91
C VAL A 121 -0.14 -31.47 -1.97
N SER A 122 -0.14 -30.24 -2.49
CA SER A 122 -0.36 -29.01 -1.70
C SER A 122 -1.76 -28.93 -1.08
N VAL A 123 -2.81 -29.29 -1.84
CA VAL A 123 -4.20 -29.25 -1.34
C VAL A 123 -4.45 -30.29 -0.24
N VAL A 124 -3.92 -31.51 -0.41
CA VAL A 124 -4.09 -32.59 0.58
C VAL A 124 -3.35 -32.26 1.88
N VAL A 125 -2.14 -31.70 1.79
CA VAL A 125 -1.37 -31.24 2.96
C VAL A 125 -2.09 -30.09 3.68
N PHE A 126 -2.71 -29.17 2.95
CA PHE A 126 -3.50 -28.07 3.55
C PHE A 126 -4.72 -28.60 4.31
N CYS A 127 -5.45 -29.56 3.75
CA CYS A 127 -6.58 -30.19 4.42
C CYS A 127 -6.17 -30.94 5.69
N VAL A 128 -5.06 -31.70 5.65
CA VAL A 128 -4.56 -32.44 6.81
C VAL A 128 -4.03 -31.50 7.89
N THR A 129 -3.38 -30.39 7.52
CA THR A 129 -2.88 -29.39 8.47
C THR A 129 -4.00 -28.55 9.11
N LEU A 130 -5.08 -28.26 8.39
CA LEU A 130 -6.25 -27.57 8.96
C LEU A 130 -7.02 -28.47 9.95
N ILE A 131 -7.12 -29.77 9.67
CA ILE A 131 -7.79 -30.74 10.54
C ILE A 131 -7.00 -30.93 11.84
N LEU A 132 -5.67 -30.88 11.80
CA LEU A 132 -4.81 -30.93 12.99
C LEU A 132 -4.61 -29.55 13.66
N GLY A 133 -4.91 -28.46 12.95
CA GLY A 133 -4.50 -27.09 13.28
C GLY A 133 -5.63 -26.14 13.69
N GLY A 134 -6.77 -26.63 14.18
CA GLY A 134 -7.84 -25.77 14.73
C GLY A 134 -7.35 -24.76 15.80
N GLY A 135 -6.22 -25.03 16.46
CA GLY A 135 -5.57 -24.11 17.39
C GLY A 135 -4.82 -22.93 16.75
N VAL A 136 -4.36 -23.05 15.50
CA VAL A 136 -3.51 -22.03 14.85
C VAL A 136 -4.35 -20.83 14.43
N CYS A 137 -5.55 -21.05 13.90
CA CYS A 137 -6.46 -19.97 13.55
C CYS A 137 -6.84 -19.14 14.79
N GLY A 138 -7.21 -19.82 15.90
CA GLY A 138 -7.45 -19.18 17.20
C GLY A 138 -6.25 -18.39 17.73
N TYR A 139 -5.03 -18.94 17.60
CA TYR A 139 -3.79 -18.27 17.98
C TYR A 139 -3.49 -17.01 17.15
N PHE A 140 -3.70 -17.06 15.82
CA PHE A 140 -3.54 -15.89 14.95
C PHE A 140 -4.60 -14.81 15.23
N PHE A 141 -5.85 -15.19 15.53
CA PHE A 141 -6.87 -14.24 15.98
C PHE A 141 -6.49 -13.59 17.33
N LYS A 142 -5.90 -14.35 18.26
CA LYS A 142 -5.37 -13.85 19.53
C LYS A 142 -4.17 -12.89 19.34
N LEU A 143 -3.20 -13.26 18.51
CA LEU A 143 -2.04 -12.43 18.13
C LEU A 143 -2.44 -11.14 17.41
N LYS A 144 -3.42 -11.20 16.50
CA LYS A 144 -3.94 -10.02 15.82
C LYS A 144 -4.62 -9.07 16.81
N ARG A 145 -5.39 -9.61 17.76
CA ARG A 145 -6.02 -8.85 18.86
C ARG A 145 -4.99 -8.24 19.82
N GLU A 146 -3.91 -8.93 20.15
CA GLU A 146 -2.86 -8.41 21.05
C GLU A 146 -1.97 -7.36 20.37
N ARG A 147 -1.65 -7.53 19.08
CA ARG A 147 -0.98 -6.49 18.29
C ARG A 147 -1.79 -5.19 18.17
N CYS A 148 -3.12 -5.27 18.05
CA CYS A 148 -3.98 -4.07 18.04
C CYS A 148 -3.97 -3.34 19.40
N LYS A 149 -3.84 -4.06 20.52
CA LYS A 149 -3.72 -3.46 21.86
C LYS A 149 -2.36 -2.76 22.07
N ASN A 150 -1.27 -3.36 21.59
CA ASN A 150 0.07 -2.80 21.74
C ASN A 150 0.34 -1.59 20.82
N LEU A 151 -0.28 -1.52 19.64
CA LEU A 151 -0.15 -0.34 18.76
C LEU A 151 -0.88 0.89 19.30
N GLN A 152 -2.04 0.67 19.95
CA GLN A 152 -2.79 1.74 20.60
C GLN A 152 -2.05 2.32 21.81
N ASP A 153 -1.24 1.50 22.49
CA ASP A 153 -0.39 1.93 23.63
C ASP A 153 0.84 2.73 23.15
N TYR A 154 1.41 2.36 22.00
CA TYR A 154 2.51 3.09 21.35
C TYR A 154 2.13 4.50 20.89
N ASP A 155 0.89 4.73 20.46
CA ASP A 155 0.40 6.05 20.04
C ASP A 155 0.02 6.96 21.24
N VAL A 156 -0.07 6.43 22.47
CA VAL A 156 -0.54 7.18 23.67
C VAL A 156 0.60 7.57 24.64
N ALA A 157 1.83 7.05 24.48
CA ALA A 157 2.95 7.42 25.34
C ALA A 157 3.64 8.73 24.89
N PRO A 158 3.68 9.81 25.70
CA PRO A 158 4.42 11.01 25.34
C PRO A 158 5.92 10.79 25.55
N ASN A 159 6.70 11.02 24.48
CA ASN A 159 8.14 11.29 24.43
C ASN A 159 8.98 10.80 25.64
N LYS A 160 9.44 9.55 25.61
CA LYS A 160 10.56 9.10 26.47
C LYS A 160 11.85 9.06 25.65
N PRO A 161 12.95 9.72 26.07
CA PRO A 161 14.21 9.69 25.34
C PRO A 161 14.86 8.29 25.39
N PRO A 162 15.71 7.94 24.39
CA PRO A 162 16.40 6.65 24.36
C PRO A 162 17.42 6.55 25.50
N PRO A 163 17.69 5.33 26.01
CA PRO A 163 18.65 5.12 27.08
C PRO A 163 20.08 5.45 26.63
N VAL A 164 20.83 6.11 27.51
CA VAL A 164 22.28 6.36 27.41
C VAL A 164 23.05 5.06 27.62
#